data_AF-A0A6I6MLI8-F1
#
_entry.id   AF-A0A6I6MLI8-F1
#
_cell.length_a   1.000
_cell.length_b   1.000
_cell.length_c   1.000
_cell.angle_alpha   90.00
_cell.angle_beta   90.00
_cell.angle_gamma   90.00
#
_symmetry.space_group_name_H-M   'P 1'
#
loop_
_entity.id
_entity.type
_entity.pdbx_description
1 polymer ?
#
loop_
_entity_poly.entity_id
_entity_poly.type
_entity_poly.pdbx_seq_one_letter_code
_entity_poly.pdbx_strand_id
1 'polypeptide(L)'
;MHHPLRALALSLAIAATPACASLQIGETRLENPAAAARTLDQRAYAILNAYAAVIEEATDIVRDPAAPISFKRALSQAERVATPAAETLEIAVVAYIRARGDFEAASGATQPTLERAATALTIAARRLSEAMQAAEAPISELEDLVGARRG
;
A
#
# COMPACT_ATOMS: atom_id res chain seq x y z
N MET A 1 -29.08 -14.87 19.09
CA MET A 1 -27.81 -15.48 18.64
C MET A 1 -28.03 -16.16 17.29
N HIS A 2 -27.89 -15.42 16.20
CA HIS A 2 -27.91 -15.90 14.80
C HIS A 2 -27.10 -14.84 14.04
N HIS A 3 -25.99 -15.11 13.33
CA HIS A 3 -25.84 -16.03 12.20
C HIS A 3 -24.35 -16.41 12.03
N PRO A 4 -23.90 -17.56 12.56
CA PRO A 4 -22.51 -18.02 12.36
C PRO A 4 -22.19 -18.32 10.89
N LEU A 5 -23.21 -18.66 10.09
CA LEU A 5 -23.07 -18.94 8.65
C LEU A 5 -22.76 -17.68 7.82
N ARG A 6 -23.20 -16.49 8.24
CA ARG A 6 -22.86 -15.22 7.57
C ARG A 6 -21.42 -14.80 7.83
N ALA A 7 -20.90 -15.07 9.03
CA ALA A 7 -19.51 -14.81 9.37
C ALA A 7 -18.55 -15.73 8.58
N LEU A 8 -18.93 -17.00 8.40
CA LEU A 8 -18.18 -17.95 7.56
C LEU A 8 -18.21 -17.58 6.07
N ALA A 9 -19.33 -17.10 5.55
CA ALA A 9 -19.41 -16.63 4.16
C ALA A 9 -18.57 -15.35 3.93
N LEU A 10 -18.53 -14.44 4.91
CA LEU A 10 -17.71 -13.23 4.84
C LEU A 10 -16.22 -13.55 4.93
N SER A 11 -15.82 -14.52 5.77
CA SER A 11 -14.42 -14.94 5.87
C SER A 11 -13.94 -15.69 4.64
N LEU A 12 -14.81 -16.47 3.97
CA LEU A 12 -14.51 -17.09 2.68
C LEU A 12 -14.41 -16.05 1.54
N ALA A 13 -15.20 -14.97 1.56
CA ALA A 13 -15.11 -13.90 0.58
C ALA A 13 -13.85 -13.03 0.74
N ILE A 14 -13.35 -12.86 1.97
CA ILE A 14 -12.12 -12.12 2.27
C ILE A 14 -10.87 -13.00 2.04
N ALA A 15 -10.96 -14.32 2.27
CA ALA A 15 -9.85 -15.24 1.99
C ALA A 15 -9.64 -15.52 0.49
N ALA A 16 -10.67 -15.33 -0.34
CA ALA A 16 -10.58 -15.57 -1.79
C ALA A 16 -10.18 -14.33 -2.63
N THR A 17 -10.07 -13.15 -2.03
CA THR A 17 -9.73 -11.91 -2.79
C THR A 17 -8.24 -11.59 -2.91
N PRO A 18 -7.30 -12.01 -2.02
CA PRO A 18 -5.88 -11.79 -2.28
C PRO A 18 -5.18 -12.97 -2.99
N ALA A 19 -5.88 -14.07 -3.33
CA ALA A 19 -5.25 -15.27 -3.90
C ALA A 19 -5.31 -15.38 -5.44
N CYS A 20 -5.93 -14.43 -6.15
CA CYS A 20 -6.04 -14.44 -7.62
C CYS A 20 -5.17 -13.37 -8.32
N ALA A 21 -4.07 -12.93 -7.71
CA ALA A 21 -3.18 -11.93 -8.30
C ALA A 21 -1.85 -12.50 -8.84
N SER A 22 -1.56 -13.80 -8.72
CA SER A 22 -0.28 -14.36 -9.18
C SER A 22 -0.34 -15.73 -9.89
N LEU A 23 -1.52 -16.25 -10.21
CA LEU A 23 -1.64 -17.49 -11.00
C LEU A 23 -1.54 -17.19 -12.50
N GLN A 24 -0.40 -17.54 -13.10
CA GLN A 24 -0.21 -17.59 -14.55
C GLN A 24 -1.15 -18.63 -15.17
N ILE A 25 -2.18 -18.17 -15.89
CA ILE A 25 -2.98 -19.00 -16.79
C ILE A 25 -2.82 -18.43 -18.20
N GLY A 26 -1.88 -18.99 -18.98
CA GLY A 26 -1.70 -18.67 -20.41
C GLY A 26 -0.87 -17.42 -20.72
N GLU A 27 -1.16 -16.77 -21.84
CA GLU A 27 -0.36 -15.68 -22.45
C GLU A 27 -0.61 -14.27 -21.87
N THR A 28 -1.45 -14.12 -20.84
CA THR A 28 -1.70 -12.81 -20.23
C THR A 28 -0.59 -12.45 -19.25
N ARG A 29 0.36 -11.63 -19.71
CA ARG A 29 1.35 -10.96 -18.87
C ARG A 29 0.62 -9.95 -17.97
N LEU A 30 0.46 -10.28 -16.68
CA LEU A 30 -0.12 -9.34 -15.71
C LEU A 30 0.95 -8.34 -15.27
N GLU A 31 0.72 -7.09 -15.65
CA GLU A 31 1.48 -5.91 -15.24
C GLU A 31 1.44 -5.71 -13.72
N ASN A 32 2.47 -5.06 -13.19
CA ASN A 32 2.61 -4.66 -11.78
C ASN A 32 1.27 -4.11 -11.23
N PRO A 33 0.77 -4.56 -10.06
CA PRO A 33 -0.51 -4.10 -9.50
C PRO A 33 -0.61 -2.58 -9.29
N ALA A 34 0.52 -1.88 -9.16
CA ALA A 34 0.56 -0.41 -9.19
C ALA A 34 0.14 0.19 -10.55
N ALA A 35 0.42 -0.51 -11.66
CA ALA A 35 0.04 -0.14 -13.02
C ALA A 35 -1.47 -0.39 -13.30
N ALA A 36 -2.10 -1.33 -12.57
CA ALA A 36 -3.52 -1.66 -12.72
C ALA A 36 -4.48 -0.76 -11.89
N ALA A 37 -3.95 -0.01 -10.92
CA ALA A 37 -4.74 0.78 -9.99
C ALA A 37 -5.31 2.07 -10.65
N ARG A 38 -6.64 2.20 -10.63
CA ARG A 38 -7.39 3.29 -11.31
C ARG A 38 -7.68 4.48 -10.41
N THR A 39 -7.54 4.34 -9.10
CA THR A 39 -7.83 5.38 -8.11
C THR A 39 -6.63 5.64 -7.19
N LEU A 40 -6.55 6.84 -6.61
CA LEU A 40 -5.42 7.26 -5.77
C LEU A 40 -5.22 6.37 -4.53
N ASP A 41 -6.32 5.96 -3.89
CA ASP A 41 -6.32 5.04 -2.77
C ASP A 41 -5.82 3.65 -3.16
N GLN A 42 -6.24 3.11 -4.31
CA GLN A 42 -5.76 1.81 -4.80
C GLN A 42 -4.24 1.80 -5.03
N ARG A 43 -3.70 2.87 -5.62
CA ARG A 43 -2.25 3.01 -5.85
C ARG A 43 -1.49 3.08 -4.54
N ALA A 44 -1.97 3.88 -3.59
CA ALA A 44 -1.34 4.01 -2.29
C ALA A 44 -1.33 2.69 -1.53
N TYR A 45 -2.44 1.94 -1.54
CA TYR A 45 -2.48 0.60 -0.95
C TYR A 45 -1.55 -0.38 -1.65
N ALA A 46 -1.41 -0.32 -2.97
CA ALA A 46 -0.49 -1.19 -3.70
C ALA A 46 0.96 -0.93 -3.26
N ILE A 47 1.38 0.33 -3.13
CA ILE A 47 2.72 0.70 -2.65
C ILE A 47 2.95 0.21 -1.21
N LEU A 48 1.98 0.42 -0.31
CA LEU A 48 2.10 -0.02 1.08
C LEU A 48 2.17 -1.56 1.21
N ASN A 49 1.39 -2.28 0.40
CA ASN A 49 1.42 -3.75 0.39
C ASN A 49 2.73 -4.28 -0.20
N ALA A 50 3.26 -3.64 -1.24
CA ALA A 50 4.57 -3.99 -1.80
C ALA A 50 5.66 -3.81 -0.74
N TYR A 51 5.69 -2.67 -0.06
CA TYR A 51 6.60 -2.43 1.07
C TYR A 51 6.48 -3.49 2.17
N ALA A 52 5.26 -3.85 2.59
CA ALA A 52 5.05 -4.87 3.62
C ALA A 52 5.64 -6.24 3.22
N ALA A 53 5.39 -6.67 1.97
CA ALA A 53 5.93 -7.92 1.45
C ALA A 53 7.47 -7.91 1.37
N VAL A 54 8.05 -6.76 1.00
CA VAL A 54 9.50 -6.60 0.90
C VAL A 54 10.17 -6.62 2.27
N ILE A 55 9.55 -6.02 3.29
CA ILE A 55 10.05 -6.04 4.67
C ILE A 55 10.00 -7.45 5.26
N GLU A 56 8.96 -8.23 4.97
CA GLU A 56 8.88 -9.64 5.38
C GLU A 56 10.05 -10.43 4.81
N GLU A 57 10.29 -10.33 3.50
CA GLU A 57 11.42 -11.01 2.85
C GLU A 57 12.79 -10.49 3.34
N ALA A 58 12.95 -9.17 3.48
CA ALA A 58 14.18 -8.59 4.00
C ALA A 58 14.48 -9.09 5.43
N THR A 59 13.44 -9.26 6.26
CA THR A 59 13.56 -9.81 7.61
C THR A 59 14.07 -11.26 7.57
N ASP A 60 13.56 -12.08 6.65
CA ASP A 60 14.02 -13.45 6.48
C ASP A 60 15.49 -13.52 6.03
N ILE A 61 15.90 -12.64 5.12
CA ILE A 61 17.31 -12.55 4.69
C ILE A 61 18.22 -12.09 5.84
N VAL A 62 17.78 -11.13 6.65
CA VAL A 62 18.55 -10.68 7.82
C VAL A 62 18.70 -11.80 8.86
N ARG A 63 17.69 -12.66 9.00
CA ARG A 63 17.71 -13.84 9.89
C ARG A 63 18.57 -14.98 9.36
N ASP A 64 18.74 -15.13 8.05
CA ASP A 64 19.57 -16.18 7.43
C ASP A 64 21.05 -16.06 7.90
N PRO A 65 21.60 -17.05 8.63
CA PRO A 65 23.01 -17.01 9.06
C PRO A 65 24.00 -17.09 7.89
N ALA A 66 23.59 -17.60 6.72
CA ALA A 66 24.42 -17.70 5.54
C ALA A 66 24.49 -16.37 4.73
N ALA A 67 23.60 -15.41 5.02
CA ALA A 67 23.60 -14.13 4.32
C ALA A 67 24.80 -13.26 4.71
N PRO A 68 25.56 -12.69 3.74
CA PRO A 68 26.72 -11.85 4.03
C PRO A 68 26.39 -10.63 4.90
N ILE A 69 27.25 -10.32 5.87
CA ILE A 69 27.05 -9.18 6.79
C ILE A 69 26.94 -7.85 6.04
N SER A 70 27.73 -7.65 4.98
CA SER A 70 27.66 -6.45 4.14
C SER A 70 26.29 -6.27 3.50
N PHE A 71 25.68 -7.36 3.03
CA PHE A 71 24.35 -7.35 2.44
C PHE A 71 23.27 -7.02 3.47
N LYS A 72 23.33 -7.63 4.66
CA LYS A 72 22.42 -7.29 5.78
C LYS A 72 22.48 -5.82 6.15
N ARG A 73 23.68 -5.22 6.18
CA ARG A 73 23.84 -3.79 6.45
C ARG A 73 23.23 -2.90 5.38
N ALA A 74 23.39 -3.27 4.10
CA ALA A 74 22.78 -2.54 2.99
C ALA A 74 21.25 -2.58 3.09
N LEU A 75 20.66 -3.77 3.35
CA LEU A 75 19.22 -3.90 3.59
C LEU A 75 18.74 -3.04 4.75
N SER A 76 19.40 -3.11 5.91
CA SER A 76 19.01 -2.30 7.07
C SER A 76 19.17 -0.79 6.81
N GLN A 77 20.10 -0.37 5.95
CA GLN A 77 20.24 1.04 5.58
C GLN A 77 19.12 1.48 4.65
N ALA A 78 18.78 0.68 3.63
CA ALA A 78 17.69 0.96 2.73
C ALA A 78 16.34 0.98 3.48
N GLU A 79 16.10 0.02 4.38
CA GLU A 79 14.92 -0.01 5.24
C GLU A 79 14.76 1.29 6.04
N ARG A 80 15.82 1.78 6.69
CA ARG A 80 15.79 3.04 7.45
C ARG A 80 15.39 4.26 6.63
N VAL A 81 15.62 4.23 5.32
CA VAL A 81 15.22 5.31 4.40
C VAL A 81 13.79 5.09 3.90
N ALA A 82 13.38 3.84 3.66
CA ALA A 82 12.06 3.49 3.16
C ALA A 82 10.96 3.60 4.23
N THR A 83 11.23 3.23 5.49
CA THR A 83 10.22 3.19 6.55
C THR A 83 9.53 4.54 6.78
N PRO A 84 10.24 5.68 6.93
CA PRO A 84 9.56 6.97 7.15
C PRO A 84 8.69 7.41 5.97
N ALA A 85 9.09 7.04 4.74
CA ALA A 85 8.33 7.35 3.54
C ALA A 85 7.04 6.50 3.48
N ALA A 86 7.11 5.22 3.83
CA ALA A 86 5.95 4.34 3.95
C ALA A 86 4.98 4.80 5.06
N GLU A 87 5.49 5.19 6.23
CA GLU A 87 4.68 5.73 7.33
C GLU A 87 3.98 7.05 6.93
N THR A 88 4.69 7.93 6.23
CA THR A 88 4.11 9.18 5.71
C THR A 88 2.99 8.90 4.70
N LEU A 89 3.18 7.90 3.84
CA LEU A 89 2.15 7.45 2.90
C LEU A 89 0.92 6.91 3.65
N GLU A 90 1.10 6.08 4.68
CA GLU A 90 -0.01 5.57 5.49
C GLU A 90 -0.83 6.69 6.13
N ILE A 91 -0.16 7.69 6.73
CA ILE A 91 -0.82 8.86 7.31
C ILE A 91 -1.62 9.62 6.23
N ALA A 92 -1.05 9.81 5.05
CA ALA A 92 -1.72 10.50 3.95
C ALA A 92 -2.94 9.74 3.42
N VAL A 93 -2.88 8.40 3.38
CA VAL A 93 -4.01 7.53 3.02
C VAL A 93 -5.16 7.72 4.00
N VAL A 94 -4.87 7.64 5.31
CA VAL A 94 -5.90 7.82 6.36
C VAL A 94 -6.54 9.21 6.27
N ALA A 95 -5.74 10.26 6.05
CA ALA A 95 -6.25 11.62 5.88
C ALA A 95 -7.16 11.76 4.64
N TYR A 96 -6.78 11.14 3.52
CA TYR A 96 -7.58 11.15 2.29
C TYR A 96 -8.91 10.43 2.46
N ILE A 97 -8.92 9.24 3.04
CA ILE A 97 -10.15 8.45 3.28
C ILE A 97 -11.11 9.22 4.18
N ARG A 98 -10.58 9.85 5.25
CA ARG A 98 -11.38 10.68 6.14
C ARG A 98 -11.98 11.88 5.40
N ALA A 99 -11.17 12.62 4.65
CA ALA A 99 -11.65 13.78 3.89
C ALA A 99 -12.70 13.41 2.83
N ARG A 100 -12.58 12.22 2.24
CA ARG A 100 -13.58 11.67 1.32
C ARG A 100 -14.89 11.37 2.04
N GLY A 101 -14.83 10.72 3.21
CA GLY A 101 -16.02 10.49 4.04
C GLY A 101 -16.70 11.79 4.48
N ASP A 102 -15.93 12.80 4.88
CA ASP A 102 -16.45 14.11 5.27
C ASP A 102 -17.13 14.83 4.08
N PHE A 103 -16.59 14.71 2.87
CA PHE A 103 -17.21 15.23 1.65
C PHE A 103 -18.51 14.50 1.30
N GLU A 104 -18.51 13.17 1.36
CA GLU A 104 -19.71 12.36 1.13
C GLU A 104 -20.81 12.69 2.16
N ALA A 105 -20.47 12.91 3.42
CA ALA A 105 -21.42 13.33 4.47
C ALA A 105 -21.97 14.75 4.25
N ALA A 106 -21.18 15.64 3.63
CA ALA A 106 -21.59 17.01 3.33
C ALA A 106 -22.52 17.13 2.11
N SER A 107 -22.78 16.04 1.37
CA SER A 107 -23.57 16.04 0.13
C SER A 107 -25.04 16.49 0.28
N GLY A 108 -25.58 16.52 1.50
CA GLY A 108 -26.90 17.09 1.83
C GLY A 108 -26.86 18.37 2.67
N ALA A 109 -25.67 18.93 2.91
CA ALA A 109 -25.47 20.08 3.77
C ALA A 109 -25.63 21.42 3.01
N THR A 110 -25.46 22.52 3.73
CA THR A 110 -25.45 23.86 3.11
C THR A 110 -24.26 24.04 2.18
N GLN A 111 -24.43 24.86 1.14
CA GLN A 111 -23.38 25.22 0.17
C GLN A 111 -21.99 25.51 0.78
N PRO A 112 -21.85 26.36 1.82
CA PRO A 112 -20.54 26.63 2.42
C PRO A 112 -19.90 25.43 3.13
N THR A 113 -20.71 24.46 3.57
CA THR A 113 -20.21 23.23 4.19
C THR A 113 -19.67 22.28 3.13
N LEU A 114 -20.39 22.13 2.02
CA LEU A 114 -19.98 21.32 0.89
C LEU A 114 -18.68 21.85 0.26
N GLU A 115 -18.55 23.17 0.08
CA GLU A 115 -17.35 23.81 -0.48
C GLU A 115 -16.10 23.60 0.41
N ARG A 116 -16.27 23.68 1.74
CA ARG A 116 -15.17 23.39 2.69
C ARG A 116 -14.74 21.93 2.60
N ALA A 117 -15.69 20.99 2.57
CA ALA A 117 -15.37 19.57 2.48
C ALA A 117 -14.70 19.23 1.14
N ALA A 118 -15.14 19.83 0.03
CA ALA A 118 -14.50 19.68 -1.29
C ALA A 118 -13.05 20.19 -1.30
N THR A 119 -12.81 21.34 -0.64
CA THR A 119 -11.47 21.92 -0.50
C THR A 119 -10.56 21.01 0.32
N ALA A 120 -11.04 20.51 1.44
CA ALA A 120 -10.30 19.56 2.29
C ALA A 120 -9.94 18.27 1.54
N LEU A 121 -10.88 17.70 0.78
CA LEU A 121 -10.65 16.53 -0.06
C LEU A 121 -9.57 16.78 -1.12
N THR A 122 -9.61 17.94 -1.78
CA THR A 122 -8.62 18.32 -2.79
C THR A 122 -7.21 18.43 -2.18
N ILE A 123 -7.08 19.05 -1.00
CA ILE A 123 -5.81 19.14 -0.28
C ILE A 123 -5.31 17.74 0.10
N ALA A 124 -6.17 16.89 0.65
CA ALA A 124 -5.80 15.54 1.06
C ALA A 124 -5.36 14.68 -0.14
N ALA A 125 -6.06 14.78 -1.29
CA ALA A 125 -5.68 14.10 -2.52
C ALA A 125 -4.29 14.52 -3.01
N ARG A 126 -3.98 15.83 -2.94
CA ARG A 126 -2.64 16.34 -3.31
C ARG A 126 -1.56 15.79 -2.38
N ARG A 127 -1.79 15.80 -1.07
CA ARG A 127 -0.86 15.26 -0.08
C ARG A 127 -0.63 13.76 -0.24
N LEU A 128 -1.67 13.01 -0.57
CA LEU A 128 -1.55 11.59 -0.89
C LEU A 128 -0.67 11.37 -2.13
N SER A 129 -0.85 12.15 -3.18
CA SER A 129 0.01 12.08 -4.37
C SER A 129 1.47 12.40 -4.08
N GLU A 130 1.73 13.45 -3.28
CA GLU A 130 3.09 13.81 -2.85
C GLU A 130 3.74 12.67 -2.04
N ALA A 131 2.99 12.06 -1.12
CA ALA A 131 3.48 10.96 -0.29
C ALA A 131 3.76 9.69 -1.10
N MET A 132 2.92 9.35 -2.09
CA MET A 132 3.17 8.23 -2.99
C MET A 132 4.49 8.42 -3.76
N GLN A 133 4.68 9.59 -4.36
CA GLN A 133 5.92 9.90 -5.10
C GLN A 133 7.16 9.87 -4.20
N ALA A 134 7.04 10.33 -2.96
CA ALA A 134 8.13 10.30 -1.99
C ALA A 134 8.48 8.86 -1.53
N ALA A 135 7.51 7.95 -1.54
CA ALA A 135 7.68 6.56 -1.11
C ALA A 135 8.20 5.65 -2.23
N GLU A 136 7.90 5.94 -3.50
CA GLU A 136 8.28 5.09 -4.65
C GLU A 136 9.77 4.77 -4.72
N ALA A 137 10.63 5.80 -4.73
CA ALA A 137 12.07 5.60 -4.90
C ALA A 137 12.72 4.76 -3.79
N PRO A 138 12.55 5.06 -2.48
CA PRO A 138 13.21 4.29 -1.44
C PRO A 138 12.63 2.88 -1.27
N ILE A 139 11.34 2.67 -1.56
CA ILE A 139 10.74 1.32 -1.55
C ILE A 139 11.30 0.49 -2.72
N SER A 140 11.40 1.08 -3.91
CA SER A 140 11.99 0.41 -5.09
C SER A 140 13.46 0.02 -4.85
N GLU A 141 14.25 0.87 -4.17
CA GLU A 141 15.64 0.54 -3.84
C GLU A 141 15.73 -0.66 -2.88
N LEU A 142 14.82 -0.74 -1.90
CA LEU A 142 14.73 -1.87 -1.00
C LEU A 142 14.29 -3.15 -1.75
N GLU A 143 13.32 -3.03 -2.65
CA GLU A 143 12.85 -4.10 -3.55
C GLU A 143 14.00 -4.66 -4.39
N ASP A 144 14.80 -3.79 -5.01
CA ASP A 144 15.93 -4.19 -5.86
C ASP A 144 16.99 -4.96 -5.08
N LEU A 145 17.30 -4.51 -3.85
CA LEU A 145 18.23 -5.22 -2.98
C LEU A 145 17.73 -6.62 -2.64
N VAL A 146 16.46 -6.75 -2.24
CA VAL A 146 15.84 -8.05 -1.96
C VAL A 146 15.82 -8.94 -3.21
N GLY A 147 15.49 -8.37 -4.37
CA GLY A 147 15.50 -9.05 -5.66
C GLY A 147 16.88 -9.59 -6.06
N ALA A 148 17.94 -8.83 -5.78
CA ALA A 148 19.32 -9.23 -6.08
C ALA A 148 19.79 -10.48 -5.31
N ARG A 149 19.12 -10.87 -4.22
CA ARG A 149 19.41 -12.12 -3.50
C ARG A 149 18.78 -13.35 -4.14
N ARG A 150 17.69 -13.17 -4.91
CA ARG A 150 16.91 -14.25 -5.54
C ARG A 150 17.48 -14.69 -6.90
N GLY A 151 18.22 -13.81 -7.59
CA GLY A 151 18.90 -14.08 -8.87
C GLY A 151 20.34 -14.56 -8.68
#